data_AF-A0A840QJF5-F1
#
_entry.id   AF-A0A840QJF5-F1
#
_cell.length_a   1.000
_cell.length_b   1.000
_cell.length_c   1.000
_cell.angle_alpha   90.00
_cell.angle_beta   90.00
_cell.angle_gamma   90.00
#
_symmetry.space_group_name_H-M   'P 1'
#
loop_
_entity.id
_entity.type
_entity.pdbx_description
1 polymer ?
#
loop_
_entity_poly.entity_id
_entity_poly.type
_entity_poly.pdbx_seq_one_letter_code
_entity_poly.pdbx_strand_id
1 'polypeptide(L)'
;MADINYKAPQSPRIWNYWQGGKDNYAVDRAAGDEWIARQPEIVQIAKQSRQFLIRAVRFLAAEAGIRQFLDIGTGLPTLQNTHEVAQEVAPESRIVYVDNDPLVLTHARALLRNTTDEGVTSYIDADYHNPELIVSDAKAA
;
A
#
# COMPACT_ATOMS: atom_id res chain seq x y z
N MET A 1 16.77 -7.81 -6.60
CA MET A 1 15.31 -7.87 -6.75
C MET A 1 14.93 -9.29 -7.06
N ALA A 2 14.01 -9.88 -6.29
CA ALA A 2 13.45 -11.18 -6.65
C ALA A 2 12.58 -11.04 -7.90
N ASP A 3 12.52 -12.09 -8.72
CA ASP A 3 11.70 -12.10 -9.93
C ASP A 3 10.20 -12.10 -9.56
N ILE A 4 9.38 -11.44 -10.38
CA ILE A 4 7.93 -11.46 -10.22
C ILE A 4 7.44 -12.89 -10.52
N ASN A 5 6.87 -13.55 -9.51
CA ASN A 5 6.25 -14.85 -9.70
C ASN A 5 4.85 -14.69 -10.32
N TYR A 6 4.72 -15.03 -11.60
CA TYR A 6 3.45 -15.01 -12.34
C TYR A 6 2.64 -16.32 -12.24
N LYS A 7 3.16 -17.33 -11.54
CA LYS A 7 2.57 -18.67 -11.45
C LYS A 7 1.82 -18.93 -10.15
N ALA A 8 2.05 -18.10 -9.13
CA ALA A 8 1.34 -18.18 -7.85
C ALA A 8 0.66 -16.85 -7.56
N PRO A 9 -0.57 -16.87 -7.03
CA PRO A 9 -1.27 -15.64 -6.68
C PRO A 9 -0.57 -14.92 -5.52
N GLN A 10 -0.62 -13.59 -5.52
CA GLN A 10 -0.09 -12.77 -4.43
C GLN A 10 -1.19 -11.90 -3.82
N SER A 11 -1.21 -11.81 -2.50
CA SER A 11 -2.20 -11.02 -1.75
C SER A 11 -2.40 -9.60 -2.30
N PRO A 12 -1.35 -8.76 -2.47
CA PRO A 12 -1.54 -7.38 -2.95
C PRO A 12 -2.16 -7.31 -4.36
N ARG A 13 -1.94 -8.32 -5.21
CA ARG A 13 -2.50 -8.42 -6.57
C ARG A 13 -3.97 -8.84 -6.56
N ILE A 14 -4.35 -9.74 -5.66
CA ILE A 14 -5.76 -10.10 -5.45
C ILE A 14 -6.53 -8.88 -4.90
N TRP A 15 -5.96 -8.17 -3.93
CA TRP A 15 -6.55 -6.92 -3.41
C TRP A 15 -6.67 -5.85 -4.49
N ASN A 16 -5.67 -5.71 -5.36
CA ASN A 16 -5.73 -4.83 -6.53
C ASN A 16 -6.89 -5.22 -7.46
N TYR A 17 -7.06 -6.51 -7.74
CA TYR A 17 -8.18 -7.03 -8.55
C TYR A 17 -9.55 -6.70 -7.95
N TRP A 18 -9.78 -6.99 -6.66
CA TRP A 18 -11.07 -6.69 -6.01
C TRP A 18 -11.39 -5.19 -5.95
N GLN A 19 -10.37 -4.34 -5.93
CA GLN A 19 -10.52 -2.88 -5.99
C GLN A 19 -10.73 -2.35 -7.42
N GLY A 20 -10.70 -3.21 -8.44
CA GLY A 20 -10.84 -2.83 -9.86
C GLY A 20 -9.56 -2.33 -10.52
N GLY A 21 -8.40 -2.59 -9.91
CA GLY A 21 -7.09 -2.30 -10.47
C GLY A 21 -6.69 -3.27 -11.60
N LYS A 22 -5.59 -2.96 -12.27
CA LYS A 22 -5.09 -3.69 -13.45
C LYS A 22 -3.78 -4.43 -13.21
N ASP A 23 -3.15 -4.22 -12.06
CA ASP A 23 -1.85 -4.79 -11.70
C ASP A 23 -2.05 -6.15 -11.04
N ASN A 24 -2.67 -7.05 -11.80
CA ASN A 24 -2.99 -8.42 -11.41
C ASN A 24 -2.96 -9.34 -12.63
N TYR A 25 -2.59 -10.59 -12.40
CA TYR A 25 -2.44 -11.61 -13.44
C TYR A 25 -3.56 -12.64 -13.38
N ALA A 26 -3.59 -13.54 -14.37
CA ALA A 26 -4.63 -14.56 -14.47
C ALA A 26 -4.72 -15.44 -13.21
N VAL A 27 -3.58 -15.77 -12.60
CA VAL A 27 -3.52 -16.55 -11.35
C VAL A 27 -4.13 -15.80 -10.16
N ASP A 28 -3.95 -14.49 -10.08
CA ASP A 28 -4.51 -13.65 -9.02
C ASP A 28 -6.03 -13.53 -9.18
N ARG A 29 -6.52 -13.34 -10.42
CA ARG A 29 -7.96 -13.28 -10.70
C ARG A 29 -8.65 -14.60 -10.41
N ALA A 30 -8.06 -15.73 -10.83
CA ALA A 30 -8.62 -17.05 -10.55
C ALA A 30 -8.74 -17.29 -9.02
N ALA A 31 -7.70 -16.96 -8.25
CA ALA A 31 -7.76 -17.03 -6.79
C ALA A 31 -8.81 -16.06 -6.21
N GLY A 32 -8.87 -14.83 -6.74
CA GLY A 32 -9.86 -13.82 -6.34
C GLY A 32 -11.30 -14.28 -6.59
N ASP A 33 -11.56 -14.92 -7.73
CA ASP A 33 -12.88 -15.45 -8.10
C ASP A 33 -13.31 -16.60 -7.20
N GLU A 34 -12.37 -17.49 -6.80
CA GLU A 34 -12.66 -18.53 -5.80
C GLU A 34 -13.09 -17.95 -4.45
N TRP A 35 -12.43 -16.87 -4.01
CA TRP A 35 -12.82 -16.15 -2.80
C TRP A 35 -14.18 -15.49 -2.94
N ILE A 36 -14.46 -14.85 -4.08
CA ILE A 36 -15.77 -14.24 -4.35
C ILE A 36 -16.89 -15.29 -4.31
N ALA A 37 -16.65 -16.49 -4.85
CA ALA A 37 -17.63 -17.57 -4.82
C ALA A 37 -17.96 -18.06 -3.41
N ARG A 38 -17.01 -17.97 -2.46
CA ARG A 38 -17.19 -18.36 -1.05
C ARG A 38 -17.71 -17.20 -0.18
N GLN A 39 -17.30 -15.98 -0.50
CA GLN A 39 -17.56 -14.76 0.27
C GLN A 39 -17.83 -13.57 -0.68
N PRO A 40 -19.06 -13.44 -1.21
CA PRO A 40 -19.40 -12.43 -2.22
C PRO A 40 -19.14 -10.98 -1.78
N GLU A 41 -19.21 -10.69 -0.48
CA GLU A 41 -18.96 -9.36 0.08
C GLU A 41 -17.50 -8.94 0.06
N ILE A 42 -16.55 -9.84 -0.24
CA ILE A 42 -15.11 -9.54 -0.18
C ILE A 42 -14.71 -8.36 -1.08
N VAL A 43 -15.37 -8.21 -2.24
CA VAL A 43 -15.16 -7.08 -3.15
C VAL A 43 -15.58 -5.75 -2.51
N GLN A 44 -16.70 -5.76 -1.79
CA GLN A 44 -17.17 -4.58 -1.08
C GLN A 44 -16.26 -4.27 0.12
N ILE A 45 -15.83 -5.31 0.86
CA ILE A 45 -14.87 -5.17 1.97
C ILE A 45 -13.57 -4.54 1.47
N ALA A 46 -13.05 -4.99 0.33
CA ALA A 46 -11.81 -4.46 -0.23
C ALA A 46 -11.92 -2.95 -0.52
N LYS A 47 -13.03 -2.53 -1.13
CA LYS A 47 -13.31 -1.10 -1.39
C LYS A 47 -13.49 -0.30 -0.10
N GLN A 48 -14.23 -0.83 0.87
CA GLN A 48 -14.47 -0.15 2.15
C GLN A 48 -13.21 -0.06 3.01
N SER A 49 -12.33 -1.06 2.96
CA SER A 49 -11.01 -1.03 3.60
C SER A 49 -10.18 0.14 3.08
N ARG A 50 -10.12 0.34 1.75
CA ARG A 50 -9.43 1.50 1.16
C ARG A 50 -10.07 2.83 1.58
N GLN A 51 -11.39 2.92 1.58
CA GLN A 51 -12.10 4.13 2.03
C GLN A 51 -11.86 4.41 3.52
N PHE A 52 -11.73 3.36 4.34
CA PHE A 52 -11.36 3.51 5.75
C PHE A 52 -9.93 4.03 5.92
N LEU A 53 -8.96 3.49 5.19
CA LEU A 53 -7.59 3.99 5.17
C LEU A 53 -7.54 5.49 4.89
N ILE A 54 -8.24 5.94 3.83
CA ILE A 54 -8.27 7.37 3.46
C ILE A 54 -8.82 8.24 4.60
N ARG A 55 -9.92 7.83 5.24
CA ARG A 55 -10.49 8.59 6.37
C ARG A 55 -9.57 8.60 7.58
N ALA A 56 -8.96 7.44 7.90
CA ALA A 56 -8.07 7.30 9.04
C ALA A 56 -6.79 8.14 8.88
N VAL A 57 -6.14 8.07 7.72
CA VAL A 57 -4.93 8.87 7.42
C VAL A 57 -5.26 10.36 7.45
N ARG A 58 -6.38 10.78 6.83
CA ARG A 58 -6.81 12.18 6.85
C ARG A 58 -7.04 12.68 8.28
N PHE A 59 -7.73 11.91 9.12
CA PHE A 59 -7.93 12.26 10.53
C PHE A 59 -6.59 12.36 11.28
N LEU A 60 -5.70 11.36 11.11
CA LEU A 60 -4.40 11.34 11.78
C LEU A 60 -3.55 12.56 11.42
N ALA A 61 -3.52 12.93 10.14
CA ALA A 61 -2.76 14.08 9.66
C ALA A 61 -3.42 15.42 10.05
N ALA A 62 -4.73 15.58 9.82
CA ALA A 62 -5.41 16.86 10.02
C ALA A 62 -5.74 17.16 11.49
N GLU A 63 -6.32 16.19 12.20
CA GLU A 63 -6.87 16.40 13.53
C GLU A 63 -5.91 15.94 14.64
N ALA A 64 -5.27 14.79 14.47
CA ALA A 64 -4.34 14.25 15.47
C ALA A 64 -2.91 14.82 15.37
N GLY A 65 -2.61 15.60 14.33
CA GLY A 65 -1.32 16.25 14.16
C GLY A 65 -0.15 15.31 13.82
N ILE A 66 -0.41 14.09 13.36
CA ILE A 66 0.63 13.14 12.96
C ILE A 66 1.27 13.60 11.65
N ARG A 67 2.61 13.52 11.58
CA ARG A 67 3.42 13.92 10.41
C ARG A 67 4.32 12.82 9.88
N GLN A 68 4.35 11.67 10.54
CA GLN A 68 5.21 10.55 10.18
C GLN A 68 4.36 9.29 10.16
N PHE A 69 4.38 8.58 9.03
CA PHE A 69 3.64 7.34 8.83
C PHE A 69 4.61 6.24 8.41
N LEU A 70 4.45 5.08 9.04
CA LEU A 70 5.10 3.83 8.65
C LEU A 70 3.99 2.87 8.19
N ASP A 71 3.89 2.68 6.88
CA ASP A 71 2.80 1.94 6.23
C ASP A 71 3.26 0.54 5.84
N ILE A 72 2.91 -0.45 6.68
CA ILE A 72 3.36 -1.83 6.58
C ILE A 72 2.32 -2.68 5.84
N GLY A 73 2.75 -3.31 4.73
CA GLY A 73 1.85 -3.99 3.80
C GLY A 73 1.18 -3.00 2.86
N THR A 74 1.98 -2.13 2.26
CA THR A 74 1.52 -1.02 1.39
C THR A 74 0.61 -1.49 0.25
N GLY A 75 0.93 -2.67 -0.31
CA GLY A 75 0.25 -3.20 -1.48
C GLY A 75 0.47 -2.36 -2.74
N LEU A 76 -0.28 -2.69 -3.79
CA LEU A 76 -0.16 -2.00 -5.08
C LEU A 76 -0.85 -0.63 -5.03
N PRO A 77 -0.32 0.38 -5.74
CA PRO A 77 -0.95 1.69 -5.83
C PRO A 77 -2.42 1.58 -6.27
N THR A 78 -3.31 2.23 -5.53
CA THR A 78 -4.72 2.40 -5.90
C THR A 78 -5.14 3.86 -5.71
N LEU A 79 -6.44 4.13 -5.69
CA LEU A 79 -6.97 5.49 -5.49
C LEU A 79 -6.50 6.06 -4.13
N GLN A 80 -5.79 7.19 -4.13
CA GLN A 80 -5.36 7.94 -2.93
C GLN A 80 -4.48 7.15 -1.95
N ASN A 81 -3.19 7.06 -2.25
CA ASN A 81 -2.18 6.45 -1.41
C ASN A 81 -1.95 7.26 -0.12
N THR A 82 -1.40 6.61 0.90
CA THR A 82 -1.17 7.20 2.24
C THR A 82 -0.50 8.58 2.19
N HIS A 83 0.55 8.74 1.38
CA HIS A 83 1.23 10.02 1.22
C HIS A 83 0.36 11.08 0.55
N GLU A 84 -0.42 10.73 -0.47
CA GLU A 84 -1.31 11.66 -1.16
C GLU A 84 -2.34 12.22 -0.17
N VAL A 85 -2.93 11.36 0.66
CA VAL A 85 -3.92 11.77 1.67
C VAL A 85 -3.30 12.62 2.78
N ALA A 86 -2.13 12.24 3.29
CA ALA A 86 -1.47 12.96 4.38
C ALA A 86 -0.92 14.32 3.90
N GLN A 87 -0.27 14.36 2.74
CA GLN A 87 0.35 15.58 2.17
C GLN A 87 -0.70 16.56 1.62
N GLU A 88 -1.91 16.11 1.28
CA GLU A 88 -3.03 17.00 0.94
C GLU A 88 -3.39 17.95 2.10
N VAL A 89 -3.28 17.48 3.35
CA VAL A 89 -3.66 18.25 4.55
C VAL A 89 -2.47 18.78 5.35
N ALA A 90 -1.31 18.13 5.24
CA ALA A 90 -0.06 18.50 5.90
C ALA A 90 1.11 18.22 4.94
N PRO A 91 1.46 19.19 4.07
CA PRO A 91 2.45 19.05 2.99
C PRO A 91 3.80 18.48 3.41
N GLU A 92 4.21 18.70 4.65
CA GLU A 92 5.47 18.26 5.25
C GLU A 92 5.47 16.79 5.70
N SER A 93 4.34 16.09 5.56
CA SER A 93 4.18 14.71 6.03
C SER A 93 5.17 13.75 5.36
N ARG A 94 5.76 12.88 6.18
CA ARG A 94 6.73 11.86 5.79
C ARG A 94 6.14 10.47 5.88
N ILE A 95 6.33 9.68 4.83
CA ILE A 95 5.76 8.35 4.69
C ILE A 95 6.86 7.37 4.32
N VAL A 96 6.99 6.31 5.11
CA VAL A 96 7.80 5.14 4.78
C VAL A 96 6.86 4.00 4.44
N TYR A 97 6.90 3.53 3.19
CA TYR A 97 6.16 2.36 2.73
C TYR A 97 6.97 1.09 2.94
N VAL A 98 6.32 -0.02 3.30
CA VAL A 98 6.95 -1.33 3.49
C VAL A 98 6.12 -2.41 2.81
N ASP A 99 6.73 -3.16 1.91
CA ASP A 99 6.13 -4.36 1.30
C ASP A 99 7.23 -5.28 0.77
N ASN A 100 6.95 -6.58 0.65
CA ASN A 100 7.90 -7.60 0.19
C ASN A 100 7.51 -8.24 -1.16
N ASP A 101 6.40 -7.84 -1.80
CA ASP A 101 6.08 -8.29 -3.16
C ASP A 101 6.95 -7.54 -4.19
N PRO A 102 7.74 -8.23 -5.02
CA PRO A 102 8.57 -7.60 -6.05
C PRO A 102 7.80 -6.72 -7.06
N LEU A 103 6.51 -6.99 -7.28
CA LEU A 103 5.65 -6.17 -8.11
C LEU A 103 5.35 -4.82 -7.44
N VAL A 104 5.14 -4.81 -6.12
CA VAL A 104 4.96 -3.56 -5.36
C VAL A 104 6.22 -2.72 -5.44
N LEU A 105 7.39 -3.35 -5.24
CA LEU A 105 8.68 -2.68 -5.38
C LEU A 105 8.91 -2.12 -6.79
N THR A 106 8.46 -2.83 -7.84
CA THR A 106 8.50 -2.31 -9.22
C THR A 106 7.65 -1.05 -9.38
N HIS A 107 6.52 -0.98 -8.66
CA HIS A 107 5.62 0.16 -8.61
C HIS A 107 6.02 1.21 -7.56
N ALA A 108 7.05 0.97 -6.75
CA ALA A 108 7.50 1.90 -5.72
C ALA A 108 7.84 3.27 -6.31
N ARG A 109 8.35 3.34 -7.55
CA ARG A 109 8.58 4.63 -8.23
C ARG A 109 7.32 5.50 -8.38
N ALA A 110 6.13 4.89 -8.45
CA ALA A 110 4.87 5.62 -8.44
C ALA A 110 4.51 6.09 -7.02
N LEU A 111 4.83 5.29 -6.00
CA LEU A 111 4.62 5.63 -4.58
C LEU A 111 5.60 6.69 -4.05
N LEU A 112 6.81 6.73 -4.59
CA LEU A 112 7.92 7.60 -4.17
C LEU A 112 7.89 8.99 -4.80
N ARG A 113 6.79 9.35 -5.48
CA ARG A 113 6.61 10.70 -5.99
C ARG A 113 5.94 11.53 -4.91
N ASN A 114 6.71 12.38 -4.25
CA ASN A 114 6.13 13.37 -3.35
C ASN A 114 5.10 14.21 -4.11
N THR A 115 3.96 14.49 -3.47
CA THR A 115 2.97 15.42 -4.03
C THR A 115 3.29 16.88 -3.70
N THR A 116 4.30 17.11 -2.88
CA THR A 116 4.77 18.42 -2.41
C THR A 116 6.31 18.46 -2.36
N ASP A 117 6.89 19.66 -2.37
CA ASP A 117 8.35 19.84 -2.23
C ASP A 117 8.83 19.66 -0.77
N GLU A 118 7.92 19.65 0.19
CA GLU A 118 8.20 19.60 1.63
C GLU A 118 8.17 18.19 2.21
N GLY A 119 7.36 17.31 1.61
CA GLY A 119 7.15 15.94 2.07
C GLY A 119 8.27 15.00 1.66
N VAL A 120 8.31 13.82 2.29
CA VAL A 120 9.24 12.75 1.93
C VAL A 120 8.49 11.44 1.85
N THR A 121 8.71 10.70 0.77
CA THR A 121 8.23 9.34 0.57
C THR A 121 9.44 8.43 0.37
N SER A 122 9.51 7.35 1.13
CA SER A 122 10.53 6.32 1.01
C SER A 122 9.89 4.93 1.06
N TYR A 123 10.66 3.92 0.69
CA TYR A 123 10.18 2.54 0.57
C TYR A 123 11.24 1.58 1.12
N ILE A 124 10.79 0.62 1.91
CA ILE A 124 11.60 -0.47 2.46
C ILE A 124 11.08 -1.79 1.89
N ASP A 125 11.95 -2.52 1.20
CA ASP A 125 11.72 -3.90 0.79
C ASP A 125 11.97 -4.82 1.99
N ALA A 126 10.92 -5.11 2.77
CA ALA A 126 11.03 -5.94 3.96
C ALA A 126 9.75 -6.72 4.24
N ASP A 127 9.94 -7.92 4.79
CA ASP A 127 8.88 -8.74 5.35
C ASP A 127 8.50 -8.22 6.74
N TYR A 128 7.19 -8.08 7.02
CA TYR A 128 6.65 -7.60 8.30
C TYR A 128 7.02 -8.50 9.48
N HIS A 129 7.45 -9.74 9.25
CA HIS A 129 7.98 -10.62 10.29
C HIS A 129 9.37 -10.19 10.80
N ASN A 130 10.01 -9.18 10.18
CA ASN A 130 11.30 -8.61 10.61
C ASN A 130 11.13 -7.16 11.13
N PRO A 131 10.40 -6.93 12.24
CA PRO A 131 10.06 -5.59 12.70
C PRO A 131 11.29 -4.75 13.09
N GLU A 132 12.37 -5.36 13.59
CA GLU A 132 13.59 -4.64 13.97
C GLU A 132 14.28 -4.02 12.74
N LEU A 133 14.31 -4.74 11.62
CA LEU A 133 14.84 -4.24 10.34
C LEU A 133 14.00 -3.06 9.86
N ILE A 134 12.68 -3.22 9.84
CA ILE A 134 11.74 -2.19 9.40
C ILE A 134 11.92 -0.90 10.22
N VAL A 135 11.98 -1.01 11.54
CA VAL A 135 12.13 0.15 12.43
C VAL A 135 13.51 0.80 12.29
N SER A 136 14.57 0.00 12.10
CA SER A 136 15.93 0.50 11.87
C SER A 136 16.00 1.32 10.58
N ASP A 137 15.52 0.75 9.48
CA ASP A 137 15.61 1.37 8.16
C ASP A 137 14.69 2.59 8.05
N ALA A 138 13.50 2.55 8.66
CA ALA A 138 12.58 3.68 8.68
C ALA A 138 13.15 4.90 9.43
N LYS A 139 14.01 4.70 10.43
CA LYS A 139 14.69 5.80 11.14
C LYS A 139 15.78 6.46 10.31
N ALA A 140 16.34 5.73 9.33
CA ALA A 140 17.40 6.22 8.46
C ALA A 140 16.87 6.88 7.19
N ALA A 141 15.56 6.80 6.94
CA ALA A 141 14.89 7.26 5.73
C ALA A 141 14.41 8.72 5.78
#